data_AF-A0A8T4U5L4-F1
#
_entry.id   AF-A0A8T4U5L4-F1
#
_cell.length_a   1.000
_cell.length_b   1.000
_cell.length_c   1.000
_cell.angle_alpha   90.00
_cell.angle_beta   90.00
_cell.angle_gamma   90.00
#
_symmetry.space_group_name_H-M   'P 1'
#
loop_
_entity.id
_entity.type
_entity.pdbx_description
1 polymer ?
#
loop_
_entity_poly.entity_id
_entity_poly.type
_entity_poly.pdbx_seq_one_letter_code
_entity_poly.pdbx_strand_id
1 'polypeptide(L)'
;MEILGSVSFEGHFNKCFDGLKETQQEELINWVRNCRDHKISPIQSKKDRKIIGFVKKFGSNLRTILTKEKEGYFLELFLDKHKYYESEMSKLGF
;
A
#
# COMPACT_ATOMS: atom_id res chain seq x y z
N MET A 1 -2.70 12.15 -14.47
CA MET A 1 -1.81 11.05 -14.04
C MET A 1 -2.66 9.80 -14.07
N GLU A 2 -2.63 9.06 -15.16
CA GLU A 2 -3.45 7.85 -15.33
C GLU A 2 -2.81 6.68 -14.59
N ILE A 3 -3.49 6.23 -13.54
CA ILE A 3 -3.20 4.97 -12.86
C ILE A 3 -3.94 3.90 -13.66
N LEU A 4 -3.29 3.34 -14.68
CA LEU A 4 -3.83 2.27 -15.53
C LEU A 4 -3.54 0.91 -14.88
N GLY A 5 -4.48 0.50 -14.03
CA GLY A 5 -4.53 -0.77 -13.32
C GLY A 5 -5.67 -0.63 -12.33
N SER A 6 -6.60 -1.59 -12.30
CA SER A 6 -7.73 -1.58 -11.39
C SER A 6 -7.25 -1.78 -9.95
N VAL A 7 -6.65 -0.73 -9.37
CA VAL A 7 -6.46 -0.63 -7.92
C VAL A 7 -7.86 -0.49 -7.37
N SER A 8 -8.42 -1.62 -6.93
CA SER A 8 -9.70 -1.66 -6.24
C SER A 8 -9.49 -1.01 -4.87
N PHE A 9 -9.57 0.31 -4.83
CA PHE A 9 -9.76 1.03 -3.58
C PHE A 9 -11.18 0.72 -3.11
N GLU A 10 -11.35 -0.33 -2.31
CA GLU A 10 -12.62 -0.50 -1.59
C GLU A 10 -12.93 0.82 -0.87
N GLY A 11 -14.20 1.20 -0.77
CA GLY A 11 -14.62 2.50 -0.18
C GLY A 11 -14.11 2.74 1.25
N HIS A 12 -13.54 1.72 1.89
CA HIS A 12 -12.80 1.80 3.14
C HIS A 12 -11.48 2.59 3.03
N PHE A 13 -10.74 2.48 1.93
CA PHE A 13 -9.53 3.27 1.71
C PHE A 13 -9.85 4.77 1.74
N ASN A 14 -10.87 5.20 0.99
CA ASN A 14 -11.27 6.62 0.94
C ASN A 14 -11.63 7.12 2.34
N LYS A 15 -12.42 6.34 3.11
CA LYS A 15 -12.76 6.70 4.50
C LYS A 15 -11.53 6.85 5.39
N CYS A 16 -10.55 5.94 5.27
CA CYS A 16 -9.31 6.03 6.04
C CYS A 16 -8.45 7.20 5.59
N PHE A 17 -8.37 7.47 4.29
CA PHE A 17 -7.60 8.56 3.69
C PHE A 17 -8.18 9.93 4.06
N ASP A 18 -9.50 10.10 3.94
CA ASP A 18 -10.20 11.33 4.32
C ASP A 18 -10.09 11.63 5.82
N GLY A 19 -9.89 10.58 6.65
CA GLY A 19 -9.64 10.70 8.08
C GLY A 19 -8.20 11.09 8.46
N LEU A 20 -7.27 11.09 7.50
CA LEU A 20 -5.88 11.54 7.72
C LEU A 20 -5.80 13.08 7.77
N LYS A 21 -4.84 13.60 8.53
CA LYS A 21 -4.45 15.02 8.40
C LYS A 21 -3.86 15.26 7.00
N GLU A 22 -4.02 16.46 6.47
CA GLU A 22 -3.49 16.85 5.15
C GLU A 22 -2.00 16.52 4.98
N THR A 23 -1.18 16.82 5.98
CA THR A 23 0.26 16.48 5.97
C THR A 23 0.53 14.97 5.87
N GLN A 24 -0.35 14.13 6.43
CA GLN A 24 -0.23 12.67 6.36
C GLN A 24 -0.72 12.13 5.00
N GLN A 25 -1.73 12.79 4.40
CA GLN A 25 -2.15 12.49 3.04
C GLN A 25 -1.03 12.78 2.04
N GLU A 26 -0.39 13.95 2.15
CA GLU A 26 0.78 14.32 1.35
C GLU A 26 1.95 13.34 1.55
N GLU A 27 2.21 12.95 2.80
CA GLU A 27 3.22 11.95 3.14
C GLU A 27 2.92 10.60 2.46
N LEU A 28 1.66 10.14 2.44
CA LEU A 28 1.25 8.92 1.77
C LEU A 28 1.45 9.03 0.26
N ILE A 29 1.03 10.13 -0.36
CA ILE A 29 1.19 10.37 -1.79
C ILE A 29 2.68 10.34 -2.18
N ASN A 30 3.52 11.03 -1.40
CA ASN A 30 4.96 11.06 -1.63
C ASN A 30 5.60 9.70 -1.43
N TRP A 31 5.14 8.92 -0.46
CA TRP A 31 5.60 7.55 -0.27
C TRP A 31 5.24 6.63 -1.44
N VAL A 32 4.01 6.70 -1.98
CA VAL A 32 3.61 5.93 -3.16
C VAL A 32 4.48 6.30 -4.36
N ARG A 33 4.77 7.60 -4.57
CA ARG A 33 5.71 8.06 -5.60
C ARG A 33 7.10 7.48 -5.40
N ASN A 34 7.63 7.46 -4.18
CA ASN A 34 8.93 6.88 -3.87
C ASN A 34 8.97 5.35 -4.12
N CYS A 35 7.87 4.64 -3.91
CA CYS A 35 7.77 3.21 -4.26
C CYS A 35 7.84 3.01 -5.77
N ARG A 36 7.14 3.85 -6.54
CA ARG A 36 7.19 3.85 -8.01
C ARG A 36 8.59 4.17 -8.52
N ASP A 37 9.26 5.15 -7.92
CA ASP A 37 10.58 5.61 -8.34
C ASP A 37 11.73 4.73 -7.78
N HIS A 38 11.41 3.52 -7.28
CA HIS A 38 12.37 2.55 -6.74
C HIS A 38 13.23 3.06 -5.57
N LYS A 39 12.75 4.06 -4.83
CA LYS A 39 13.44 4.63 -3.65
C LYS A 39 13.13 3.89 -2.35
N ILE A 40 12.10 3.05 -2.34
CA ILE A 40 11.71 2.23 -1.19
C ILE A 40 11.98 0.77 -1.54
N SER A 41 12.63 0.04 -0.62
CA SER A 41 12.86 -1.39 -0.80
C SER A 41 11.56 -2.18 -0.63
N PRO A 42 11.18 -3.02 -1.59
CA PRO A 42 10.03 -3.90 -1.44
C PRO A 42 10.34 -5.09 -0.53
N ILE A 43 9.28 -5.66 0.05
CA ILE A 43 9.25 -7.02 0.57
C ILE A 43 8.68 -7.96 -0.50
N GLN A 44 9.14 -9.21 -0.54
CA GLN A 44 8.67 -10.21 -1.51
C GLN A 44 7.66 -11.14 -0.86
N SER A 45 6.57 -11.45 -1.57
CA SER A 45 5.63 -12.48 -1.11
C SER A 45 6.29 -13.86 -1.14
N LYS A 46 6.08 -14.62 -0.06
CA LYS A 46 6.49 -16.03 0.06
C LYS A 46 5.54 -16.96 -0.68
N LYS A 47 4.29 -16.56 -0.88
CA LYS A 47 3.26 -17.32 -1.60
C LYS A 47 3.40 -17.17 -3.11
N ASP A 48 3.65 -15.94 -3.58
CA ASP A 48 3.88 -15.66 -4.99
C ASP A 48 5.12 -14.76 -5.18
N ARG A 49 6.16 -15.34 -5.76
CA ARG A 49 7.45 -14.65 -5.97
C ARG A 49 7.39 -13.53 -7.01
N LYS A 50 6.32 -13.42 -7.80
CA LYS A 50 6.08 -12.32 -8.74
C LYS A 50 5.51 -11.09 -8.05
N ILE A 51 4.96 -11.24 -6.85
CA ILE A 51 4.35 -10.16 -6.08
C ILE A 51 5.37 -9.57 -5.11
N ILE A 52 5.41 -8.24 -5.07
CA ILE A 52 6.12 -7.45 -4.08
C ILE A 52 5.16 -6.52 -3.35
N GLY A 53 5.52 -6.18 -2.12
CA GLY A 53 4.80 -5.26 -1.26
C GLY A 53 5.71 -4.14 -0.76
N PHE A 54 5.14 -2.98 -0.50
CA PHE A 54 5.80 -1.89 0.20
C PHE A 54 4.97 -1.57 1.44
N VAL A 55 5.61 -1.49 2.59
CA VAL A 55 4.93 -1.26 3.87
C VAL A 55 5.30 0.10 4.41
N LYS A 56 4.30 0.84 4.90
CA LYS A 56 4.53 2.06 5.66
C LYS A 56 3.61 2.17 6.87
N LYS A 57 4.19 2.70 7.95
CA LYS A 57 3.50 2.98 9.22
C LYS A 57 3.21 4.48 9.30
N PHE A 58 1.97 4.84 9.63
CA PHE A 58 1.56 6.22 9.92
C PHE A 58 1.13 6.31 11.39
N GLY A 59 1.93 7.00 12.20
CA GLY A 59 1.70 7.09 13.64
C GLY A 59 1.60 5.72 14.32
N SER A 60 0.86 5.66 15.43
CA SER A 60 0.73 4.45 16.24
C SER A 60 -0.13 3.38 15.57
N ASN A 61 -1.26 3.74 14.97
CA ASN A 61 -2.32 2.80 14.62
C ASN A 61 -2.54 2.53 13.13
N LEU A 62 -2.12 3.42 12.23
CA LEU A 62 -2.40 3.29 10.80
C LEU A 62 -1.24 2.66 10.05
N ARG A 63 -1.55 1.76 9.13
CA ARG A 63 -0.61 1.01 8.32
C ARG A 63 -1.10 0.97 6.89
N THR A 64 -0.16 1.03 5.96
CA THR A 64 -0.45 0.86 4.55
C THR A 64 0.42 -0.22 3.95
N ILE A 65 -0.14 -0.97 3.01
CA ILE A 65 0.61 -1.80 2.09
C ILE A 65 0.24 -1.45 0.65
N LEU A 66 1.25 -1.19 -0.16
CA LEU A 66 1.14 -1.08 -1.60
C LEU A 66 1.68 -2.37 -2.21
N THR A 67 0.86 -3.10 -2.95
CA THR A 67 1.29 -4.30 -3.68
C THR A 67 1.45 -4.04 -5.17
N LYS A 68 2.39 -4.76 -5.78
CA LYS A 68 2.77 -4.62 -7.17
C LYS A 68 3.31 -5.94 -7.70
N GLU A 69 3.08 -6.22 -8.97
CA GLU A 69 3.86 -7.24 -9.68
C GLU A 69 5.25 -6.70 -10.02
N LYS A 70 6.30 -7.50 -9.80
CA LYS A 70 7.70 -7.07 -10.00
C LYS A 70 7.92 -6.31 -11.31
N GLU A 71 7.43 -6.87 -12.41
CA GLU A 71 7.56 -6.30 -13.76
C GLU A 71 6.26 -5.69 -14.30
N GLY A 72 5.21 -5.66 -13.48
CA GLY A 72 3.87 -5.23 -13.87
C GLY A 72 3.37 -4.00 -13.12
N TYR A 73 2.05 -3.87 -13.08
CA TYR A 73 1.35 -2.73 -12.51
C TYR A 73 1.19 -2.84 -10.98
N PHE A 74 0.82 -1.72 -10.35
CA PHE A 74 0.36 -1.74 -8.96
C PHE A 74 -0.96 -2.48 -8.87
N LEU A 75 -1.04 -3.40 -7.91
CA LEU A 75 -2.19 -4.27 -7.71
C LEU A 75 -3.17 -3.65 -6.73
N GLU A 76 -2.69 -3.21 -5.57
CA GLU A 76 -3.56 -2.73 -4.50
C GLU A 76 -2.83 -1.75 -3.58
N LEU A 77 -3.53 -0.74 -3.06
CA LEU A 77 -3.08 0.09 -1.95
C LEU A 77 -4.08 -0.02 -0.81
N PHE A 78 -3.71 -0.77 0.21
CA PHE A 78 -4.50 -0.95 1.42
C PHE A 78 -4.04 0.05 2.49
N LEU A 79 -4.99 0.72 3.15
CA LEU A 79 -4.74 1.63 4.28
C LEU A 79 -5.78 1.37 5.36
N ASP A 80 -5.33 0.89 6.52
CA ASP A 80 -6.23 0.65 7.66
C ASP A 80 -5.45 0.59 8.99
N LYS A 81 -6.18 0.35 10.07
CA LYS A 81 -5.66 0.05 11.40
C LYS A 81 -4.87 -1.27 11.39
N HIS A 82 -3.89 -1.33 12.29
CA HIS A 82 -2.95 -2.45 12.45
C HIS A 82 -3.57 -3.86 12.35
N LYS A 83 -4.71 -4.10 13.00
CA LYS A 83 -5.34 -5.43 13.06
C LYS A 83 -5.78 -5.95 11.68
N TYR A 84 -6.31 -5.07 10.83
CA TYR A 84 -6.78 -5.46 9.49
C TYR A 84 -5.59 -5.60 8.53
N TYR A 85 -4.57 -4.76 8.70
CA TYR A 85 -3.32 -4.83 7.96
C TYR A 85 -2.60 -6.18 8.09
N GLU A 86 -2.50 -6.75 9.29
CA GLU A 86 -1.83 -8.06 9.48
C GLU A 86 -2.56 -9.19 8.75
N SER A 87 -3.89 -9.13 8.68
CA SER A 87 -4.69 -10.11 7.95
C SER A 87 -4.41 -10.03 6.44
N GLU A 88 -4.39 -8.83 5.85
CA GLU A 88 -4.09 -8.64 4.43
C GLU A 88 -2.67 -9.09 4.06
N MET A 89 -1.69 -8.74 4.90
CA MET A 89 -0.30 -9.20 4.75
C MET A 89 -0.22 -10.73 4.69
N SER A 90 -0.93 -11.42 5.60
CA SER A 90 -0.95 -12.88 5.66
C SER A 90 -1.60 -13.51 4.42
N LYS A 91 -2.70 -12.93 3.91
CA LYS A 91 -3.35 -13.38 2.68
C LYS A 91 -2.39 -13.36 1.50
N LEU A 92 -1.66 -12.25 1.37
CA LEU A 92 -0.69 -12.00 0.29
C LEU A 92 0.64 -12.72 0.50
N GLY A 93 0.90 -13.27 1.69
CA GLY A 93 2.07 -14.10 1.98
C GLY A 93 3.33 -13.31 2.35
N PHE A 94 3.15 -12.14 2.96
CA PHE A 94 4.24 -11.30 3.49
C PHE A 94 4.60 -11.67 4.93
#